data_AF-A0A9N8PTY4-F1
#
_entry.id   AF-A0A9N8PTY4-F1
#
_cell.length_a   1.000
_cell.length_b   1.000
_cell.length_c   1.000
_cell.angle_alpha   90.00
_cell.angle_beta   90.00
_cell.angle_gamma   90.00
#
_symmetry.space_group_name_H-M   'P 1'
#
loop_
_entity.id
_entity.type
_entity.pdbx_description
1 polymer ?
#
loop_
_entity_poly.entity_id
_entity_poly.type
_entity_poly.pdbx_seq_one_letter_code
_entity_poly.pdbx_strand_id
1 'polypeptide(L)'
;MIFLGITFGTLYINSNWSWRLPSLLQAAPSAVQLVLVILLPESPRWLMSRGRSDEALAILAKYHANGNAEDPLVRFQFAEMKASIALGEQKGRWSDLVSTSELFFVKSYFLN
;
A
#
# COMPACT_ATOMS: atom_id res chain seq x y z
N MET A 1 10.68 3.56 -19.41
CA MET A 1 11.96 3.43 -20.15
C MET A 1 12.32 1.99 -20.54
N ILE A 2 12.07 0.98 -19.71
CA ILE A 2 12.43 -0.43 -20.01
C ILE A 2 11.66 -0.99 -21.23
N PHE A 3 10.38 -0.63 -21.39
CA PHE A 3 9.52 -1.17 -22.47
C PHE A 3 9.99 -0.79 -23.89
N LEU A 4 10.53 0.42 -24.07
CA LEU A 4 11.00 0.92 -25.37
C LEU A 4 12.25 0.18 -25.85
N GLY A 5 13.18 -0.16 -24.95
CA GLY A 5 14.40 -0.89 -25.32
C GLY A 5 14.14 -2.32 -25.79
N ILE A 6 13.13 -2.97 -25.21
CA ILE A 6 12.75 -4.35 -25.57
C ILE A 6 12.07 -4.39 -26.94
N THR A 7 11.16 -3.45 -27.22
CA THR A 7 10.50 -3.35 -28.53
C THR A 7 11.45 -2.94 -29.66
N PHE A 8 12.43 -2.08 -29.40
CA PHE A 8 13.49 -1.79 -30.37
C PHE A 8 14.39 -3.01 -30.67
N GLY A 9 14.61 -3.89 -29.69
CA GLY A 9 15.36 -5.14 -29.86
C GLY A 9 14.60 -6.25 -30.61
N THR A 10 13.28 -6.37 -30.40
CA THR A 10 12.45 -7.39 -31.09
C THR A 10 11.97 -7.01 -32.50
N LEU A 11 12.18 -5.75 -32.93
CA LEU A 11 11.88 -5.31 -34.30
C LEU A 11 12.78 -5.98 -35.36
N TYR A 12 13.98 -6.44 -34.99
CA TYR A 12 14.90 -7.15 -35.90
C TYR A 12 14.65 -8.67 -35.98
N ILE A 13 13.71 -9.22 -35.20
CA ILE A 13 13.35 -10.65 -35.23
C ILE A 13 12.19 -10.88 -36.21
N ASN A 14 12.51 -11.50 -37.35
CA ASN A 14 11.56 -11.91 -38.40
C ASN A 14 10.79 -13.19 -38.01
N SER A 15 10.15 -13.22 -36.84
CA SER A 15 9.38 -14.39 -36.38
C SER A 15 8.25 -14.01 -35.43
N ASN A 16 7.25 -14.89 -35.31
CA ASN A 16 6.07 -14.81 -34.42
C ASN A 16 6.39 -14.59 -32.92
N TRP A 17 7.67 -14.58 -32.55
CA TRP A 17 8.17 -14.32 -31.20
C TRP A 17 8.25 -12.83 -30.83
N SER A 18 8.16 -11.93 -31.80
CA SER A 18 8.29 -10.47 -31.59
C SER A 18 7.24 -9.89 -30.61
N TRP A 19 6.03 -10.45 -30.59
CA TRP A 19 4.94 -10.00 -29.69
C TRP A 19 4.84 -10.78 -28.38
N ARG A 20 5.41 -12.00 -28.30
CA ARG A 20 5.35 -12.84 -27.09
C ARG A 20 6.40 -12.44 -26.05
N LEU A 21 7.58 -12.03 -26.51
CA LEU A 21 8.69 -11.64 -25.64
C LEU A 21 8.35 -10.45 -24.73
N PRO A 22 7.73 -9.35 -25.22
CA PRO A 22 7.37 -8.22 -24.38
C PRO A 22 6.31 -8.59 -23.33
N SER A 23 5.31 -9.40 -23.70
CA SER A 23 4.26 -9.84 -22.78
C SER A 23 4.80 -10.73 -21.67
N LEU A 24 5.72 -11.66 -21.98
CA LEU A 24 6.31 -12.55 -20.99
C LEU A 24 7.22 -11.79 -20.02
N LEU A 25 7.98 -10.81 -20.54
CA LEU A 25 8.84 -9.97 -19.70
C LEU A 25 8.02 -9.01 -18.81
N GLN A 26 6.85 -8.55 -19.27
CA GLN A 26 5.93 -7.79 -18.42
C GLN A 26 5.30 -8.65 -17.32
N ALA A 27 5.09 -9.94 -17.56
CA ALA A 27 4.58 -10.84 -16.55
C ALA A 27 5.61 -11.15 -15.45
N ALA A 28 6.91 -11.08 -15.76
CA ALA A 28 7.99 -11.37 -14.82
C ALA A 28 7.99 -10.49 -13.54
N PRO A 29 7.97 -9.14 -13.61
CA PRO A 29 7.93 -8.30 -12.40
C PRO A 29 6.64 -8.51 -11.59
N SER A 30 5.50 -8.76 -12.25
CA SER A 30 4.24 -9.06 -11.56
C SER A 30 4.30 -10.39 -10.80
N ALA A 31 4.92 -11.42 -11.40
CA ALA A 31 5.14 -12.70 -10.73
C ALA A 31 6.09 -12.56 -9.54
N VAL A 32 7.20 -11.82 -9.71
CA VAL A 32 8.13 -11.52 -8.61
C VAL A 32 7.43 -10.76 -7.49
N GLN A 33 6.58 -9.79 -7.81
CA GLN A 33 5.80 -9.04 -6.83
C GLN A 33 4.83 -9.94 -6.05
N LEU A 34 4.15 -10.89 -6.70
CA LEU A 34 3.27 -11.84 -6.01
C LEU A 34 4.04 -12.72 -5.01
N VAL A 35 5.24 -13.18 -5.39
CA VAL A 35 6.09 -13.96 -4.49
C VAL A 35 6.56 -13.11 -3.31
N LEU A 36 6.94 -11.86 -3.55
CA LEU A 36 7.37 -10.94 -2.49
C LEU A 36 6.25 -10.59 -1.50
N VAL A 37 5.00 -10.50 -1.96
CA VAL A 37 3.85 -10.25 -1.07
C VAL A 37 3.62 -11.41 -0.10
N ILE A 38 3.83 -12.66 -0.51
CA ILE A 38 3.67 -13.83 0.36
C ILE A 38 4.80 -13.91 1.41
N LEU A 39 5.99 -13.41 1.07
CA LEU A 39 7.15 -13.39 1.97
C LEU A 39 7.13 -12.23 2.96
N LEU A 40 6.45 -11.12 2.63
CA LEU A 40 6.37 -9.96 3.50
C LEU A 40 5.40 -10.26 4.66
N PRO A 41 5.81 -10.04 5.93
CA PRO A 41 4.87 -10.12 7.03
C PRO A 41 3.75 -9.08 6.85
N GLU A 42 2.53 -9.48 7.20
CA GLU A 42 1.37 -8.59 7.18
C GLU A 42 1.64 -7.30 7.95
N SER A 43 1.07 -6.18 7.46
CA SER A 43 1.36 -4.88 8.07
C SER A 43 0.91 -4.84 9.53
N PRO A 44 1.74 -4.35 10.48
CA PRO A 44 1.38 -4.29 11.91
C PRO A 44 0.08 -3.52 12.17
N ARG A 45 -0.20 -2.49 11.36
CA ARG A 45 -1.44 -1.71 11.42
C ARG A 45 -2.68 -2.53 11.04
N TRP A 46 -2.58 -3.42 10.05
CA TRP A 46 -3.68 -4.31 9.67
C TRP A 46 -3.93 -5.38 10.73
N LEU A 47 -2.87 -5.94 11.34
CA LEU A 47 -3.02 -6.89 12.45
C LEU A 47 -3.69 -6.24 13.66
N MET A 48 -3.36 -4.98 13.97
CA MET A 48 -4.05 -4.21 15.01
C MET A 48 -5.54 -3.98 14.70
N SER A 49 -5.89 -3.63 13.46
CA SER A 49 -7.31 -3.41 13.09
C SER A 49 -8.13 -4.71 13.04
N ARG A 50 -7.48 -5.88 12.92
CA ARG A 50 -8.09 -7.20 13.02
C ARG A 50 -8.17 -7.75 14.45
N GLY A 51 -7.76 -6.98 15.46
CA GLY A 51 -7.76 -7.41 16.86
C GLY A 51 -6.61 -8.34 17.25
N ARG A 52 -5.62 -8.55 16.37
CA ARG A 52 -4.39 -9.34 16.63
C ARG A 52 -3.27 -8.43 17.10
N SER A 53 -3.50 -7.73 18.21
CA SER A 53 -2.57 -6.76 18.81
C SER A 53 -1.22 -7.36 19.20
N ASP A 54 -1.21 -8.60 19.70
CA ASP A 54 -0.01 -9.23 20.25
C ASP A 54 0.98 -9.60 19.15
N GLU A 55 0.47 -10.07 18.00
CA GLU A 55 1.29 -10.32 16.81
C GLU A 55 1.82 -9.01 16.18
N ALA A 56 0.99 -7.96 16.20
CA ALA A 56 1.43 -6.64 15.74
C ALA A 56 2.59 -6.13 16.60
N LEU A 57 2.54 -6.31 17.92
CA LEU A 57 3.64 -5.99 18.85
C LEU A 57 4.88 -6.83 18.57
N ALA A 58 4.74 -8.13 18.33
CA ALA A 58 5.86 -9.02 18.03
C ALA A 58 6.58 -8.62 16.73
N ILE A 59 5.84 -8.25 15.69
CA ILE A 59 6.40 -7.76 14.43
C ILE A 59 7.04 -6.38 14.64
N LEU A 60 6.40 -5.48 15.39
CA LEU A 60 6.97 -4.16 15.70
C LEU A 60 8.29 -4.30 16.46
N ALA A 61 8.35 -5.15 17.49
CA ALA A 61 9.55 -5.41 18.28
C ALA A 61 10.68 -6.03 17.44
N LYS A 62 10.34 -6.93 16.51
CA LYS A 62 11.32 -7.57 15.61
C LYS A 62 11.94 -6.59 14.62
N TYR A 63 11.15 -5.68 14.05
CA TYR A 63 11.62 -4.75 13.02
C TYR A 63 12.11 -3.39 13.55
N HIS A 64 11.63 -2.92 14.71
CA HIS A 64 11.96 -1.60 15.25
C HIS A 64 12.82 -1.62 16.53
N ALA A 65 12.88 -2.72 17.29
CA ALA A 65 13.61 -2.77 18.56
C ALA A 65 14.57 -3.96 18.68
N ASN A 66 15.02 -4.52 17.55
CA ASN A 66 15.97 -5.63 17.51
C ASN A 66 15.57 -6.82 18.43
N GLY A 67 14.26 -7.05 18.59
CA GLY A 67 13.71 -8.10 19.45
C GLY A 67 13.29 -7.68 20.86
N ASN A 68 13.45 -6.43 21.27
CA ASN A 68 12.99 -5.96 22.59
C ASN A 68 11.54 -5.42 22.55
N ALA A 69 10.59 -6.23 23.00
CA ALA A 69 9.18 -5.86 23.07
C ALA A 69 8.85 -4.84 24.19
N GLU A 70 9.79 -4.61 25.10
CA GLU A 70 9.63 -3.69 26.24
C GLU A 70 10.18 -2.28 25.95
N ASP A 71 10.75 -2.02 24.77
CA ASP A 71 11.31 -0.71 24.45
C ASP A 71 10.21 0.37 24.53
N PRO A 72 10.42 1.45 25.33
CA PRO A 72 9.48 2.56 25.43
C PRO A 72 9.05 3.12 24.08
N LEU A 73 9.93 3.12 23.07
CA LEU A 73 9.64 3.62 21.73
C LEU A 73 8.58 2.75 21.02
N VAL A 74 8.69 1.43 21.14
CA VAL A 74 7.76 0.45 20.52
C VAL A 74 6.39 0.57 21.17
N ARG A 75 6.33 0.67 22.50
CA ARG A 75 5.06 0.84 23.23
C ARG A 75 4.39 2.17 22.90
N PHE A 76 5.16 3.25 22.78
CA PHE A 76 4.63 4.55 22.40
C PHE A 76 4.03 4.53 20.98
N GLN A 77 4.78 4.02 19.99
CA GLN A 77 4.29 3.89 18.61
C GLN A 77 3.06 2.97 18.52
N PHE A 78 3.06 1.88 19.29
CA PHE A 78 1.92 0.97 19.37
C PHE A 78 0.67 1.67 19.94
N ALA A 79 0.81 2.44 21.01
CA ALA A 79 -0.27 3.20 21.61
C ALA A 79 -0.80 4.29 20.65
N GLU A 80 0.09 5.00 19.96
CA GLU A 80 -0.27 6.01 18.96
C GLU A 80 -1.02 5.39 17.77
N MET A 81 -0.53 4.26 17.24
CA MET A 81 -1.23 3.54 16.18
C MET A 81 -2.60 3.05 16.63
N LYS A 82 -2.74 2.54 17.86
CA LYS A 82 -4.04 2.11 18.42
C LYS A 82 -5.00 3.29 18.55
N ALA A 83 -4.53 4.44 19.02
CA ALA A 83 -5.31 5.66 19.08
C ALA A 83 -5.75 6.13 17.68
N SER A 84 -4.84 6.09 16.70
CA SER A 84 -5.16 6.47 15.31
C SER A 84 -6.20 5.57 14.66
N ILE A 85 -6.22 4.27 14.97
CA ILE A 85 -7.21 3.32 14.46
C ILE A 85 -8.57 3.56 15.12
N ALA A 86 -8.60 3.82 16.43
CA ALA A 86 -9.84 4.15 17.14
C ALA A 86 -10.46 5.47 16.64
N LEU A 87 -9.62 6.45 16.27
CA LEU A 87 -10.07 7.71 15.67
C LEU A 87 -10.46 7.54 14.19
N GLY A 88 -9.70 6.74 13.43
CA GLY A 88 -9.89 6.48 12.00
C GLY A 88 -10.98 5.46 11.67
N GLU A 89 -11.60 4.83 12.68
CA GLU A 89 -12.80 4.01 12.50
C GLU A 89 -14.02 4.82 12.02
N GLN A 90 -13.91 6.14 11.96
CA GLN A 90 -14.68 6.94 11.02
C GLN A 90 -14.25 6.62 9.58
N LYS A 91 -14.66 5.45 9.09
CA LYS A 91 -14.65 5.12 7.66
C LYS A 91 -15.34 6.28 6.95
N GLY A 92 -14.56 7.15 6.32
CA GLY A 92 -15.06 8.18 5.43
C GLY A 92 -16.03 7.51 4.46
N ARG A 93 -17.32 7.79 4.66
CA ARG A 93 -18.36 7.15 3.88
C ARG A 93 -18.25 7.79 2.50
N TRP A 94 -18.33 7.01 1.43
CA TRP A 94 -18.29 7.57 0.07
C TRP A 94 -19.38 8.64 -0.15
N SER A 95 -20.43 8.65 0.67
CA SER A 95 -21.43 9.72 0.75
C SER A 95 -20.89 11.06 1.22
N ASP A 96 -19.83 11.08 2.03
CA ASP A 96 -19.28 12.30 2.63
C ASP A 96 -18.46 13.07 1.59
N LEU A 97 -17.84 12.34 0.65
CA LEU A 97 -17.24 12.90 -0.56
C LEU A 97 -18.28 13.52 -1.49
N VAL A 98 -19.49 12.95 -1.56
CA VAL A 98 -20.60 13.51 -2.34
C VAL A 98 -21.23 14.70 -1.62
N SER A 99 -21.32 14.66 -0.28
CA SER A 99 -21.83 15.75 0.56
C SER A 99 -20.93 16.98 0.56
N THR A 100 -19.68 16.83 0.13
CA THR A 100 -18.74 17.94 -0.14
C THR A 100 -19.14 18.74 -1.41
N SER A 101 -20.36 18.56 -1.92
CA SER A 101 -21.00 19.50 -2.86
C SER A 101 -21.24 20.89 -2.25
N GLU A 102 -21.19 21.04 -0.92
CA GLU A 102 -21.25 22.33 -0.20
C GLU A 102 -20.14 23.31 -0.64
N LEU A 103 -18.98 22.81 -1.11
CA LEU A 103 -17.90 23.67 -1.63
C LEU A 103 -18.25 24.38 -2.95
N PHE A 104 -19.18 23.82 -3.75
CA PHE A 104 -19.70 24.51 -4.94
C PHE A 104 -20.66 25.65 -4.54
N PHE A 105 -21.35 25.51 -3.41
CA PHE A 105 -22.27 26.53 -2.89
C PHE A 105 -21.49 27.73 -2.30
N VAL A 106 -20.41 27.48 -1.56
CA VAL A 106 -19.53 28.53 -0.99
C VAL A 106 -18.83 29.35 -2.08
N LYS A 107 -18.42 28.71 -3.18
CA LYS A 107 -17.78 29.42 -4.30
C LYS A 107 -18.75 30.34 -5.05
N SER A 108 -20.05 30.03 -5.07
CA SER A 108 -21.09 30.88 -5.66
C SER A 108 -21.46 32.09 -4.79
N TYR A 109 -21.29 32.00 -3.47
CA TYR A 109 -21.59 33.10 -2.53
C TYR A 109 -20.50 34.18 -2.49
N PHE A 110 -19.27 33.85 -2.87
CA PHE A 110 -18.12 34.78 -2.90
C PHE A 110 -17.87 35.42 -4.28
N LEU A 111 -18.64 35.04 -5.32
CA LEU A 111 -18.53 35.53 -6.69
C LEU A 111 -19.74 36.40 -7.13
N ASN A 112 -20.53 36.91 -6.17
CA ASN A 112 -21.59 37.90 -6.40
C ASN A 112 -21.33 39.16 -5.56
#